data_AF-A0A6L8T4Z3-F1
#
_entry.id   AF-A0A6L8T4Z3-F1
#
_cell.length_a   1.000
_cell.length_b   1.000
_cell.length_c   1.000
_cell.angle_alpha   90.00
_cell.angle_beta   90.00
_cell.angle_gamma   90.00
#
_symmetry.space_group_name_H-M   'P 1'
#
loop_
_entity.id
_entity.type
_entity.pdbx_description
1 polymer ?
#
loop_
_entity_poly.entity_id
_entity_poly.type
_entity_poly.pdbx_seq_one_letter_code
_entity_poly.pdbx_strand_id
1 'polypeptide(L)' 'MTTKHKDCTDRLSQLNPGLACEVRQVLDVNKQERHIRGGLATREKYLHQH' A
#
# COMPACT_ATOMS: atom_id res chain seq x y z
N MET A 1 9.42 6.81 -0.07
CA MET A 1 8.86 6.36 1.24
C MET A 1 7.92 7.45 1.73
N THR A 2 6.61 7.18 1.77
CA THR A 2 5.62 8.15 2.25
C THR A 2 5.60 8.18 3.79
N THR A 3 5.25 9.31 4.38
CA THR A 3 5.25 9.55 5.84
C THR A 3 4.42 8.52 6.61
N LYS A 4 3.27 8.10 6.04
CA LYS A 4 2.45 7.01 6.60
C LYS A 4 3.15 5.65 6.64
N HIS A 5 3.95 5.32 5.62
CA HIS A 5 4.74 4.09 5.63
C HIS A 5 5.80 4.10 6.72
N LYS A 6 6.33 5.27 7.10
CA LYS A 6 7.31 5.40 8.17
C LYS A 6 6.68 5.18 9.56
N ASP A 7 5.52 5.78 9.83
CA ASP A 7 4.79 5.56 11.08
C ASP A 7 4.30 4.12 11.28
N CYS A 8 3.74 3.50 10.23
CA CYS A 8 3.23 2.12 10.31
C CYS A 8 4.33 1.06 10.43
N THR A 9 5.56 1.37 10.05
CA THR A 9 6.64 0.38 10.01
C THR A 9 7.60 0.52 11.19
N ASP A 10 7.96 1.74 11.57
CA ASP A 10 8.93 1.97 12.65
C ASP A 10 8.26 2.11 14.02
N ARG A 11 7.22 2.96 14.14
CA ARG A 11 6.59 3.26 15.44
C ARG A 11 5.61 2.18 15.87
N LEU A 12 4.81 1.65 14.94
CA LEU A 12 3.83 0.61 15.26
C LEU A 12 4.51 -0.68 15.74
N SER A 13 5.64 -1.06 15.13
CA SER A 13 6.42 -2.23 15.54
C SER A 13 6.98 -2.12 16.97
N GLN A 14 7.29 -0.90 17.42
CA GLN A 14 7.78 -0.63 18.78
C GLN A 14 6.66 -0.61 19.82
N LEU A 15 5.45 -0.15 19.44
CA LEU A 15 4.31 -0.01 20.36
C LEU A 15 3.45 -1.28 20.44
N ASN A 16 3.24 -1.96 19.31
CA ASN A 16 2.43 -3.16 19.22
C ASN A 16 2.93 -4.08 18.09
N PRO A 17 3.87 -5.00 18.40
CA PRO A 17 4.46 -5.88 17.41
C PRO A 17 3.45 -6.86 16.78
N GLY A 18 2.37 -7.22 17.50
CA GLY A 18 1.30 -8.07 16.97
C GLY A 18 0.56 -7.38 15.83
N LEU A 19 0.07 -6.17 16.08
CA LEU A 19 -0.63 -5.37 15.08
C LEU A 19 0.29 -4.98 13.90
N ALA A 20 1.58 -4.75 14.15
CA ALA A 20 2.55 -4.47 13.09
C ALA A 20 2.71 -5.65 12.11
N CYS A 21 2.61 -6.89 12.60
CA CYS A 21 2.64 -8.08 11.75
C CYS A 21 1.44 -8.13 10.80
N GLU A 22 0.24 -7.89 11.33
CA GLU A 22 -1.00 -7.85 10.54
C GLU A 22 -0.95 -6.73 9.47
N VAL A 23 -0.49 -5.55 9.87
CA VAL A 23 -0.32 -4.42 8.95
C VAL A 23 0.70 -4.74 7.85
N ARG A 24 1.79 -5.45 8.18
CA ARG A 24 2.77 -5.89 7.18
C ARG A 24 2.16 -6.81 6.13
N GLN A 25 1.34 -7.78 6.54
CA GLN A 25 0.65 -8.67 5.60
C GLN A 25 -0.24 -7.89 4.63
N VAL A 26 -1.02 -6.92 5.13
CA VAL A 26 -1.87 -6.06 4.30
C VAL A 26 -1.05 -5.18 3.35
N LEU A 27 0.10 -4.66 3.81
CA LEU A 27 0.99 -3.86 2.97
C LEU A 27 1.63 -4.69 1.84
N ASP A 28 1.98 -5.94 2.10
CA ASP A 28 2.56 -6.83 1.09
C ASP A 28 1.54 -7.20 0.01
N VAL A 29 0.28 -7.48 0.38
CA VAL A 29 -0.81 -7.68 -0.59
C VAL A 29 -1.00 -6.42 -1.43
N ASN A 30 -1.08 -5.25 -0.79
CA ASN A 30 -1.24 -3.98 -1.49
C ASN A 30 -0.08 -3.70 -2.47
N LYS A 31 1.14 -4.09 -2.12
CA LYS A 31 2.31 -3.92 -2.98
C LYS A 31 2.23 -4.82 -4.21
N GLN A 32 1.79 -6.06 -4.04
CA GLN A 32 1.60 -7.01 -5.15
C GLN A 32 0.51 -6.51 -6.12
N GLU A 33 -0.62 -6.05 -5.59
CA GLU A 33 -1.75 -5.56 -6.39
C GLU A 33 -1.50 -4.18 -7.04
N ARG A 34 -0.45 -3.47 -6.62
CA ARG A 34 -0.16 -2.11 -7.10
C ARG A 34 -0.02 -2.06 -8.62
N HIS A 35 0.59 -3.05 -9.23
CA HIS A 35 0.79 -3.08 -10.68
C HIS A 35 -0.52 -3.30 -11.44
N ILE A 36 -1.43 -4.11 -10.90
CA ILE A 36 -2.77 -4.32 -11.45
C ILE A 36 -3.56 -3.01 -11.39
N ARG A 37 -3.56 -2.35 -10.22
CA ARG A 37 -4.20 -1.04 -10.04
C ARG A 37 -3.61 0.03 -10.96
N GLY A 38 -2.29 0.03 -11.16
CA GLY A 38 -1.62 0.96 -12.09
C GLY A 38 -2.02 0.75 -13.54
N GLY A 39 -2.13 -0.50 -13.99
CA GLY A 39 -2.63 -0.85 -15.31
C GLY A 39 -4.07 -0.40 -15.54
N LEU A 40 -4.96 -0.67 -14.56
CA LEU A 40 -6.34 -0.20 -14.58
C LEU A 40 -6.42 1.32 -14.62
N ALA A 41 -5.68 2.04 -13.76
CA ALA A 41 -5.67 3.50 -13.74
C ALA A 41 -5.23 4.10 -15.08
N THR A 42 -4.25 3.47 -15.76
CA THR A 42 -3.79 3.91 -17.09
C THR A 42 -4.90 3.69 -18.12
N ARG A 43 -5.51 2.50 -18.15
CA ARG A 43 -6.63 2.18 -19.04
C ARG A 43 -7.78 3.18 -18.85
N GLU A 44 -8.22 3.39 -17.61
CA GLU A 44 -9.32 4.30 -17.27
C GLU A 44 -9.02 5.75 -17.68
N LYS A 45 -7.78 6.21 -17.53
CA LYS A 45 -7.37 7.56 -17.97
C LYS A 45 -7.63 7.75 -19.47
N TYR A 46 -7.22 6.80 -20.30
CA TYR A 46 -7.38 6.91 -21.76
C TYR A 46 -8.83 6.66 -22.23
N LEU A 47 -9.61 5.86 -21.49
CA LEU A 47 -11.04 5.66 -21.75
C LEU A 47 -11.89 6.92 -21.45
N HIS A 48 -11.54 7.67 -20.41
CA HIS A 48 -12.28 8.87 -19.99
C HIS A 48 -11.73 10.20 -20.53
N GLN A 49 -10.71 10.17 -21.39
CA GLN A 49 -10.14 11.37 -22.03
C GLN A 49 -10.83 11.76 -23.36
N HIS A 50 -12.00 11.19 -23.66
CA HIS A 50 -12.83 11.53 -24.83
C HIS A 50 -14.06 12.34 -24.45
#